data_AF-A0A7X0II99-F1
#
_entry.id   AF-A0A7X0II99-F1
#
_cell.length_a   1.000
_cell.length_b   1.000
_cell.length_c   1.000
_cell.angle_alpha   90.00
_cell.angle_beta   90.00
_cell.angle_gamma   90.00
#
_symmetry.space_group_name_H-M   'P 1'
#
loop_
_entity.id
_entity.type
_entity.pdbx_description
1 polymer ?
#
loop_
_entity_poly.entity_id
_entity_poly.type
_entity_poly.pdbx_seq_one_letter_code
_entity_poly.pdbx_strand_id
1 'polypeptide(L)'
;MSETPEQRSETGKPMVRSTPRDVVHIRLGSFAIFLAVALGVLAFVAGFTVAGIVLAVLAVAAAVDVVLAVRRQRRLGGGTQSMT
;
A
#
# COMPACT_ATOMS: atom_id res chain seq x y z
N MET A 1 10.96 -31.19 -19.71
CA MET A 1 11.00 -30.75 -18.30
C MET A 1 11.47 -29.30 -18.34
N SER A 2 10.53 -28.36 -18.40
CA SER A 2 10.83 -26.97 -18.73
C SER A 2 11.13 -26.21 -17.42
N GLU A 3 12.42 -25.99 -17.14
CA GLU A 3 12.84 -25.09 -16.06
C GLU A 3 12.27 -23.70 -16.32
N THR A 4 11.40 -23.27 -15.41
CA THR A 4 10.91 -21.89 -15.40
C THR A 4 12.09 -21.03 -14.94
N PRO A 5 12.56 -20.04 -15.72
CA PRO A 5 13.74 -19.28 -15.34
C PRO A 5 13.44 -18.53 -14.04
N GLU A 6 14.10 -18.92 -12.95
CA GLU A 6 14.11 -18.14 -11.71
C GLU A 6 14.58 -16.73 -12.08
N GLN A 7 13.68 -15.74 -11.95
CA GLN A 7 14.02 -14.34 -12.16
C GLN A 7 15.11 -13.97 -11.15
N ARG A 8 16.34 -13.85 -11.65
CA ARG A 8 17.51 -13.43 -10.88
C ARG A 8 17.55 -11.90 -10.90
N SER A 9 17.78 -11.29 -9.73
CA SER A 9 18.04 -9.85 -9.66
C SER A 9 19.31 -9.51 -10.43
N GLU A 10 19.42 -8.28 -10.95
CA GLU A 10 20.57 -7.76 -11.71
C GLU A 10 21.92 -7.94 -10.97
N THR A 11 21.90 -8.06 -9.63
CA THR A 11 23.07 -8.34 -8.78
C THR A 11 23.38 -9.85 -8.61
N GLY A 12 22.75 -10.74 -9.39
CA GLY A 12 22.99 -12.18 -9.37
C GLY A 12 22.45 -12.94 -8.15
N LYS A 13 21.80 -12.24 -7.21
CA LYS A 13 21.18 -12.83 -6.03
C LYS A 13 19.84 -13.50 -6.40
N PRO A 14 19.56 -14.71 -5.85
CA PRO A 14 18.25 -15.32 -6.00
C PRO A 14 17.20 -14.34 -5.46
N MET A 15 16.20 -14.03 -6.28
CA MET A 15 15.19 -13.05 -5.95
C MET A 15 14.22 -13.70 -4.96
N VAL A 16 14.53 -13.56 -3.67
CA VAL A 16 13.63 -13.98 -2.59
C VAL A 16 12.37 -13.14 -2.73
N ARG A 17 11.20 -13.81 -2.78
CA ARG A 17 9.87 -13.19 -2.81
C ARG A 17 9.88 -11.94 -1.93
N SER A 18 9.58 -10.79 -2.54
CA SER A 18 9.48 -9.49 -1.87
C SER A 18 8.95 -9.66 -0.45
N THR A 19 9.72 -9.17 0.52
CA THR A 19 9.52 -9.45 1.94
C THR A 19 8.02 -9.41 2.28
N PRO A 20 7.44 -10.49 2.84
CA PRO A 20 5.97 -10.61 3.03
C PRO A 20 5.32 -9.37 3.68
N ARG A 21 6.12 -8.67 4.48
CA ARG A 21 5.81 -7.41 5.15
C ARG A 21 5.34 -6.29 4.22
N ASP A 22 5.91 -6.13 3.03
CA ASP A 22 5.56 -5.02 2.13
C ASP A 22 4.17 -5.17 1.52
N VAL A 23 3.80 -6.41 1.17
CA VAL A 23 2.47 -6.73 0.64
C VAL A 23 1.41 -6.58 1.74
N VAL A 24 1.74 -7.01 2.96
CA VAL A 24 0.86 -6.85 4.12
C VAL A 24 0.65 -5.38 4.44
N HIS A 25 1.68 -4.54 4.38
CA HIS A 25 1.58 -3.12 4.73
C HIS A 25 0.67 -2.35 3.76
N ILE A 26 0.76 -2.64 2.45
CA ILE A 26 -0.13 -2.03 1.44
C ILE A 26 -1.57 -2.49 1.62
N ARG A 27 -1.79 -3.80 1.81
CA ARG A 27 -3.14 -4.36 2.00
C ARG A 27 -3.79 -3.86 3.29
N LEU A 28 -3.01 -3.75 4.36
CA LEU A 28 -3.50 -3.27 5.64
C LEU A 28 -3.85 -1.77 5.57
N GLY A 29 -3.03 -0.97 4.87
CA GLY A 29 -3.33 0.43 4.59
C GLY A 29 -4.62 0.62 3.80
N SER A 30 -4.82 -0.15 2.71
CA SER A 30 -6.06 -0.05 1.93
C SER A 30 -7.30 -0.48 2.73
N PHE A 31 -7.18 -1.51 3.56
CA PHE A 31 -8.27 -1.97 4.43
C PHE A 31 -8.61 -0.93 5.50
N ALA A 32 -7.59 -0.32 6.12
CA ALA A 32 -7.77 0.73 7.11
C ALA A 32 -8.47 1.97 6.52
N ILE A 33 -8.09 2.40 5.31
CA ILE A 33 -8.77 3.51 4.61
C ILE A 33 -10.24 3.17 4.36
N PHE A 34 -10.52 1.99 3.80
CA PHE A 34 -11.89 1.58 3.51
C PHE A 34 -12.77 1.57 4.77
N LEU A 35 -12.25 1.00 5.87
CA LEU A 35 -12.94 0.96 7.15
C LEU A 35 -13.17 2.37 7.73
N ALA A 36 -12.15 3.24 7.69
CA ALA A 36 -12.26 4.61 8.18
C ALA A 36 -13.31 5.41 7.41
N VAL A 37 -13.39 5.24 6.08
CA VAL A 37 -14.41 5.89 5.24
C VAL A 37 -15.80 5.36 5.58
N ALA A 38 -15.99 4.04 5.65
CA ALA A 38 -17.28 3.43 5.95
C ALA A 38 -17.82 3.86 7.33
N LEU A 39 -16.97 3.82 8.36
CA LEU A 39 -17.32 4.29 9.69
C LEU A 39 -17.55 5.80 9.72
N GLY A 40 -16.76 6.57 8.97
CA GLY A 40 -16.90 8.03 8.89
C GLY A 40 -18.27 8.43 8.33
N VAL A 41 -18.68 7.81 7.22
CA VAL A 41 -20.01 8.01 6.64
C VAL A 41 -21.11 7.64 7.64
N LEU A 42 -20.97 6.49 8.30
CA LEU A 42 -21.95 6.05 9.31
C LEU A 42 -22.04 7.02 10.49
N ALA A 43 -20.91 7.54 10.97
CA ALA A 43 -20.86 8.52 12.05
C ALA A 43 -21.56 9.84 11.68
N PHE A 44 -21.38 10.33 10.45
CA PHE A 44 -22.09 11.51 9.96
C PHE A 44 -23.59 11.28 9.85
N VAL A 45 -24.02 10.14 9.30
CA VAL A 45 -25.45 9.79 9.19
C VAL A 45 -26.11 9.68 10.57
N ALA A 46 -25.39 9.15 11.56
CA ALA A 46 -25.84 9.04 12.94
C ALA A 46 -25.74 10.35 13.74
N GLY A 47 -25.30 11.46 13.15
CA GLY A 47 -25.18 12.76 13.81
C GLY A 47 -23.95 12.94 14.71
N PHE A 48 -23.06 11.95 14.77
CA PHE A 48 -21.80 12.01 15.53
C PHE A 48 -20.74 12.80 14.75
N THR A 49 -20.93 14.11 14.64
CA THR A 49 -20.06 15.01 13.86
C THR A 49 -18.61 14.98 14.32
N VAL A 50 -18.36 14.94 15.64
CA VAL A 50 -16.99 14.85 16.18
C VAL A 50 -16.31 13.54 15.76
N ALA A 51 -17.01 12.41 15.88
CA ALA A 51 -16.49 11.11 15.45
C ALA A 51 -16.25 11.07 13.93
N GLY A 52 -17.16 11.66 13.14
CA GLY A 52 -17.00 11.81 11.69
C GLY A 52 -15.74 12.60 11.31
N ILE A 53 -15.47 13.72 11.99
CA ILE A 53 -14.25 14.51 11.78
C ILE A 53 -12.99 13.69 12.11
N VAL A 54 -12.98 12.99 13.26
CA VAL A 54 -11.84 12.14 13.65
C VAL A 54 -11.59 11.05 12.61
N LEU A 55 -12.64 10.38 12.13
CA LEU A 55 -12.55 9.34 11.11
C LEU A 55 -12.08 9.89 9.75
N ALA A 56 -12.51 11.10 9.38
CA ALA A 56 -12.03 11.77 8.19
C ALA A 56 -10.51 12.06 8.27
N VAL A 57 -10.04 12.56 9.42
CA VAL A 57 -8.60 12.79 9.64
C VAL A 57 -7.80 11.48 9.56
N LEU A 58 -8.30 10.40 10.18
CA LEU A 58 -7.68 9.09 10.11
C LEU A 58 -7.63 8.54 8.68
N ALA A 59 -8.70 8.72 7.90
CA ALA A 59 -8.74 8.30 6.51
C ALA A 59 -7.69 9.05 5.66
N VAL A 60 -7.53 10.36 5.88
CA VAL A 60 -6.49 11.17 5.21
C VAL A 60 -5.09 10.72 5.61
N ALA A 61 -4.83 10.51 6.90
CA ALA A 61 -3.52 10.03 7.37
C ALA A 61 -3.15 8.68 6.75
N ALA A 62 -4.08 7.72 6.75
CA ALA A 62 -3.86 6.40 6.14
C ALA A 62 -3.63 6.50 4.61
N ALA A 63 -4.34 7.40 3.91
CA ALA A 63 -4.11 7.65 2.50
C ALA A 63 -2.70 8.20 2.23
N VAL A 64 -2.22 9.13 3.07
CA VAL A 64 -0.85 9.66 2.99
C VAL A 64 0.19 8.56 3.18
N ASP A 65 0.02 7.70 4.18
CA ASP A 65 0.92 6.57 4.44
C ASP A 65 1.00 5.61 3.25
N VAL A 66 -0.15 5.26 2.66
CA VAL A 66 -0.19 4.42 1.45
C VAL A 66 0.50 5.10 0.26
N VAL A 67 0.26 6.39 0.04
CA VAL A 67 0.91 7.15 -1.05
C VAL A 67 2.43 7.20 -0.86
N LEU A 68 2.91 7.41 0.36
CA LEU A 68 4.33 7.39 0.69
C LEU A 68 4.92 5.99 0.50
N ALA A 69 4.23 4.94 0.91
CA ALA A 69 4.64 3.55 0.69
C ALA A 69 4.76 3.24 -0.80
N VAL A 70 3.77 3.64 -1.61
CA VAL A 70 3.79 3.47 -3.08
C VAL A 70 4.93 4.28 -3.72
N ARG A 71 5.13 5.54 -3.29
CA ARG A 71 6.28 6.35 -3.76
C ARG A 71 7.61 5.70 -3.41
N ARG A 72 7.73 5.14 -2.21
CA ARG A 72 8.93 4.43 -1.75
C ARG A 72 9.18 3.17 -2.58
N GLN A 73 8.13 2.40 -2.88
CA GLN A 73 8.23 1.26 -3.80
C GLN A 73 8.64 1.68 -5.21
N ARG A 74 8.08 2.77 -5.76
CA ARG A 74 8.48 3.28 -7.08
C ARG A 74 9.95 3.73 -7.12
N ARG A 75 10.46 4.31 -6.02
CA ARG A 75 11.90 4.67 -5.91
C ARG A 75 12.80 3.44 -5.79
N LEU A 76 12.35 2.36 -5.16
CA LEU A 76 13.13 1.14 -4.95
C LEU A 76 12.98 0.13 -6.10
N GLY A 77 11.91 0.20 -6.90
CA GLY A 77 11.59 -0.71 -8.01
C GLY A 77 11.62 -0.08 -9.40
N GLY A 78 12.13 1.15 -9.54
CA GLY A 78 12.15 1.93 -10.79
C GLY A 78 13.35 1.66 -11.71
N GLY A 79 13.84 0.42 -11.78
CA GLY A 79 14.94 0.00 -12.68
C GLY A 79 14.49 -0.38 -14.10
N THR A 80 13.33 0.10 -14.57
CA THR A 80 12.85 -0.12 -15.94
C THR A 80 12.83 1.18 -16.73
N GLN A 81 14.01 1.75 -16.94
CA GLN A 81 14.29 2.72 -18.00
C GLN A 81 15.58 2.33 -18.70
N SER A 82 15.52 1.33 -19.59
CA SER A 82 16.54 1.07 -20.60
C SER A 82 16.05 -0.05 -21.52
N MET A 83 15.24 0.26 -22.53
CA MET A 83 15.16 -0.47 -23.80
C MET A 83 14.18 0.25 -24.74
N THR A 84 14.64 1.39 -25.24
CA THR A 84 14.39 1.89 -26.60
C THR A 84 15.73 2.24 -27.18
#